data_AF-A0A958KSX2-F1
#
_entry.id   AF-A0A958KSX2-F1
#
_cell.length_a   1.000
_cell.length_b   1.000
_cell.length_c   1.000
_cell.angle_alpha   90.00
_cell.angle_beta   90.00
_cell.angle_gamma   90.00
#
_symmetry.space_group_name_H-M   'P 1'
#
loop_
_entity.id
_entity.type
_entity.pdbx_description
1 polymer ?
#
loop_
_entity_poly.entity_id
_entity_poly.type
_entity_poly.pdbx_seq_one_letter_code
_entity_poly.pdbx_strand_id
1 'polypeptide(L)'
;MRVLLAIFFVVQSGAASAAVDLSKEGLRVLELLDLQWQRYSDPRYPVLEGYEYKLLFGVLLKVSGSTRGWVEEINRIYSADSGRTVSDRDKRAGRDKINSDLGQALSNKVVLFSEKPMPMTDAELQKYQEAREVFDFAFSINGISKNTVYGNTEIAGVYRKLNLYHLLVEAYMRASYGVFVNPINLFNFYKNLKEQKAMNPNLNLADSKGEFFRSNDALLQTAHEFVEKFGSLMSESYLASHNGLVTSTTTIELSSNRQLSAIARKYKAVVLFLGHGSKSQFGDIASTLEEVDRKVRELNIDYGHGNWLATFGGDSFNPEKPDISHVMKHLNEAGVPILAIQSDVVKGWGGVDKYINYVRYVPTTTVPELGSDGKEILVDGKIKTKIIWGGFVNGKAAGPTATYLGAQFTERANPLLKQVVLIGGGPIALEEVQYANRRGIPITYIAAVTKFPEVNGKYGAVDEWAIKNLPTVNVCRSTF
;
A
#
# COMPACT_ATOMS: atom_id res chain seq x y z
N MET A 1 14.79 -30.32 10.89
CA MET A 1 15.95 -30.16 11.80
C MET A 1 16.06 -28.77 12.43
N ARG A 2 15.82 -27.66 11.72
CA ARG A 2 15.94 -26.29 12.29
C ARG A 2 14.70 -25.82 13.07
N VAL A 3 13.50 -26.25 12.70
CA VAL A 3 12.28 -26.10 13.53
C VAL A 3 12.41 -26.85 14.86
N LEU A 4 13.11 -27.98 14.86
CA LEU A 4 13.45 -28.72 16.08
C LEU A 4 14.42 -27.95 16.99
N LEU A 5 15.32 -27.12 16.43
CA LEU A 5 16.25 -26.27 17.20
C LEU A 5 15.53 -25.07 17.85
N ALA A 6 14.53 -24.50 17.19
CA ALA A 6 13.68 -23.45 17.77
C ALA A 6 12.82 -24.01 18.91
N ILE A 7 12.26 -25.21 18.74
CA ILE A 7 11.55 -25.94 19.81
C ILE A 7 12.53 -26.29 20.95
N PHE A 8 13.77 -26.69 20.65
CA PHE A 8 14.78 -27.01 21.66
C PHE A 8 15.19 -25.80 22.51
N PHE A 9 15.26 -24.60 21.94
CA PHE A 9 15.55 -23.36 22.68
C PHE A 9 14.39 -22.91 23.58
N VAL A 10 13.14 -23.17 23.15
CA VAL A 10 11.93 -22.91 23.95
C VAL A 10 11.78 -23.93 25.09
N VAL A 11 12.30 -25.15 24.92
CA VAL A 11 12.28 -26.19 25.96
C VAL A 11 13.43 -26.03 26.97
N GLN A 12 14.61 -25.53 26.57
CA GLN A 12 15.73 -25.27 27.49
C GLN A 12 15.54 -24.06 28.42
N SER A 13 14.57 -23.18 28.17
CA SER A 13 14.23 -22.07 29.08
C SER A 13 13.34 -22.47 30.27
N GLY A 14 13.16 -23.77 30.53
CA GLY A 14 12.55 -24.29 31.76
C GLY A 14 11.02 -24.38 31.75
N ALA A 15 10.37 -24.23 30.60
CA ALA A 15 8.93 -24.44 30.45
C ALA A 15 8.62 -25.87 30.00
N ALA A 16 8.78 -26.84 30.91
CA ALA A 16 8.35 -28.22 30.69
C ALA A 16 7.11 -28.52 31.53
N SER A 17 5.96 -27.99 31.12
CA SER A 17 4.63 -28.64 31.22
C SER A 17 3.51 -27.67 30.84
N ALA A 18 3.15 -27.64 29.55
CA ALA A 18 1.77 -27.48 29.10
C ALA A 18 1.76 -27.66 27.59
N ALA A 19 0.88 -28.54 27.12
CA ALA A 19 0.53 -28.66 25.72
C ALA A 19 0.18 -27.28 25.16
N VAL A 20 0.84 -26.89 24.08
CA VAL A 20 0.65 -25.58 23.47
C VAL A 20 -0.70 -25.59 22.76
N ASP A 21 -1.69 -24.94 23.36
CA ASP A 21 -2.90 -24.53 22.66
C ASP A 21 -2.52 -23.30 21.81
N LEU A 22 -2.07 -23.57 20.58
CA LEU A 22 -1.76 -22.53 19.60
C LEU A 22 -3.09 -21.96 19.09
N SER A 23 -3.51 -20.82 19.63
CA SER A 23 -4.55 -20.02 19.00
C SER A 23 -4.16 -19.68 17.56
N LYS A 24 -5.16 -19.44 16.69
CA LYS A 24 -4.97 -19.01 15.29
C LYS A 24 -3.99 -17.85 15.16
N GLU A 25 -3.99 -16.95 16.14
CA GLU A 25 -3.10 -15.80 16.21
C GLU A 25 -1.63 -16.19 16.44
N GLY A 26 -1.35 -17.23 17.24
CA GLY A 26 0.01 -17.75 17.44
C GLY A 26 0.60 -18.38 16.18
N LEU A 27 -0.21 -19.12 15.43
CA LEU A 27 0.20 -19.67 14.13
C LEU A 27 0.46 -18.56 13.10
N ARG A 28 -0.36 -17.51 13.11
CA ARG A 28 -0.21 -16.37 12.19
C ARG A 28 1.05 -15.54 12.47
N VAL A 29 1.46 -15.42 13.73
CA VAL A 29 2.73 -14.78 14.10
C VAL A 29 3.92 -15.62 13.64
N LEU A 30 3.84 -16.95 13.77
CA LEU A 30 4.89 -17.85 13.28
C LEU A 30 5.01 -17.84 11.75
N GLU A 31 3.89 -17.78 11.02
CA GLU A 31 3.88 -17.62 9.55
C GLU A 31 4.51 -16.28 9.10
N LEU A 32 4.21 -15.18 9.80
CA LEU A 32 4.80 -13.87 9.49
C LEU A 32 6.31 -13.83 9.77
N LEU A 33 6.76 -14.53 10.82
CA LEU A 33 8.19 -14.67 11.13
C LEU A 33 8.92 -15.54 10.11
N ASP A 34 8.30 -16.61 9.62
CA ASP A 34 8.88 -17.47 8.58
C ASP A 34 8.98 -16.74 7.22
N LEU A 35 7.94 -16.00 6.84
CA LEU A 35 7.92 -15.17 5.62
C LEU A 35 8.97 -14.05 5.65
N GLN A 36 9.14 -13.40 6.81
CA GLN A 36 10.21 -12.42 7.01
C GLN A 36 11.58 -13.09 6.92
N TRP A 37 11.79 -14.23 7.58
CA TRP A 37 13.07 -14.93 7.57
C TRP A 37 13.47 -15.43 6.17
N GLN A 38 12.53 -15.98 5.38
CA GLN A 38 12.77 -16.38 3.99
C GLN A 38 13.22 -15.21 3.11
N ARG A 39 12.74 -14.00 3.40
CA ARG A 39 13.13 -12.77 2.70
C ARG A 39 14.55 -12.32 3.03
N TYR A 40 15.00 -12.52 4.27
CA TYR A 40 16.34 -12.14 4.74
C TYR A 40 17.42 -13.21 4.51
N SER A 41 17.03 -14.44 4.23
CA SER A 41 17.96 -15.53 3.89
C SER A 41 18.21 -15.68 2.38
N ASP A 42 17.62 -14.79 1.57
CA ASP A 42 17.94 -14.63 0.15
C ASP A 42 19.31 -13.92 0.01
N PRO A 43 20.34 -14.57 -0.57
CA PRO A 43 21.70 -14.03 -0.67
C PRO A 43 21.82 -12.76 -1.53
N ARG A 44 20.72 -12.30 -2.14
CA ARG A 44 20.65 -11.04 -2.89
C ARG A 44 20.45 -9.80 -2.01
N TYR A 45 20.16 -9.97 -0.71
CA TYR A 45 20.04 -8.85 0.23
C TYR A 45 21.28 -8.75 1.13
N PRO A 46 21.94 -7.58 1.21
CA PRO A 46 23.06 -7.39 2.13
C PRO A 46 22.58 -7.51 3.58
N VAL A 47 23.34 -8.26 4.38
CA VAL A 47 23.08 -8.54 5.80
C VAL A 47 23.07 -7.23 6.58
N LEU A 48 21.90 -6.80 7.07
CA LEU A 48 21.79 -5.79 8.12
C LEU A 48 22.15 -6.48 9.45
N GLU A 49 23.40 -6.33 9.89
CA GLU A 49 23.87 -6.93 11.13
C GLU A 49 23.24 -6.27 12.38
N GLY A 50 22.54 -7.09 13.17
CA GLY A 50 22.60 -7.05 14.64
C GLY A 50 21.77 -6.03 15.42
N TYR A 51 21.40 -4.88 14.85
CA TYR A 51 20.68 -3.83 15.60
C TYR A 51 19.14 -3.98 15.55
N GLU A 52 18.59 -4.36 14.40
CA GLU A 52 17.14 -4.41 14.18
C GLU A 52 16.47 -5.55 14.98
N TYR A 53 17.16 -6.68 15.14
CA TYR A 53 16.68 -7.82 15.91
C TYR A 53 16.50 -7.50 17.40
N LYS A 54 17.41 -6.73 18.00
CA LYS A 54 17.34 -6.40 19.44
C LYS A 54 16.26 -5.36 19.74
N LEU A 55 16.02 -4.44 18.80
CA LEU A 55 14.99 -3.41 18.93
C LEU A 55 13.59 -4.02 18.78
N LEU A 56 13.39 -4.89 17.79
CA LEU A 56 12.11 -5.58 17.57
C LEU A 56 11.76 -6.51 18.73
N PHE A 57 12.75 -7.23 19.28
CA PHE A 57 12.56 -8.10 20.45
C PHE A 57 12.27 -7.28 21.72
N GLY A 58 12.93 -6.13 21.89
CA GLY A 58 12.67 -5.20 22.99
C GLY A 58 11.28 -4.55 22.92
N VAL A 59 10.79 -4.25 21.71
CA VAL A 59 9.44 -3.71 21.49
C VAL A 59 8.38 -4.79 21.72
N LEU A 60 8.59 -6.02 21.26
CA LEU A 60 7.67 -7.14 21.48
C LEU A 60 7.55 -7.53 22.96
N LEU A 61 8.63 -7.44 23.74
CA LEU A 61 8.60 -7.60 25.19
C LEU A 61 7.86 -6.47 25.92
N LYS A 62 7.74 -5.29 25.30
CA LYS A 62 7.05 -4.12 25.85
C LYS A 62 5.57 -4.08 25.47
N VAL A 63 5.24 -4.55 24.25
CA VAL A 63 3.87 -4.62 23.70
C VAL A 63 3.07 -5.80 24.28
N SER A 64 3.74 -6.85 24.79
CA SER A 64 3.06 -7.99 25.44
C SER A 64 2.45 -7.68 26.81
N GLY A 65 2.58 -6.45 27.32
CA GLY A 65 1.53 -5.78 28.11
C GLY A 65 0.83 -6.61 29.21
N SER A 66 1.53 -7.49 29.92
CA SER A 66 1.00 -8.12 31.12
C SER A 66 2.12 -8.47 32.10
N THR A 67 2.75 -7.44 32.66
CA THR A 67 3.48 -7.58 33.93
C THR A 67 2.61 -8.21 35.01
N ARG A 68 1.27 -8.08 34.90
CA ARG A 68 0.28 -8.75 35.73
C ARG A 68 0.21 -10.27 35.48
N GLY A 69 0.19 -10.71 34.21
CA GLY A 69 0.15 -12.13 33.86
C GLY A 69 1.43 -12.86 34.26
N TRP A 70 2.59 -12.22 34.09
CA TRP A 70 3.87 -12.79 34.55
C TRP A 70 3.99 -12.86 36.07
N VAL A 71 3.50 -11.85 36.80
CA VAL A 71 3.49 -11.86 38.27
C VAL A 71 2.48 -12.89 38.79
N GLU A 72 1.31 -13.01 38.18
CA GLU A 72 0.31 -14.02 38.53
C GLU A 72 0.82 -15.45 38.23
N GLU A 73 1.55 -15.65 37.14
CA GLU A 73 2.13 -16.94 36.76
C GLU A 73 3.34 -17.34 37.62
N ILE A 74 4.24 -16.39 37.93
CA ILE A 74 5.32 -16.62 38.89
C ILE A 74 4.74 -16.91 40.28
N ASN A 75 3.68 -16.20 40.70
CA ASN A 75 3.01 -16.48 41.97
C ASN A 75 2.29 -17.85 41.95
N ARG A 76 1.72 -18.27 40.82
CA ARG A 76 1.13 -19.61 40.64
C ARG A 76 2.17 -20.70 40.80
N ILE A 77 3.34 -20.55 40.16
CA ILE A 77 4.45 -21.50 40.22
C ILE A 77 5.03 -21.58 41.64
N TYR A 78 5.26 -20.45 42.32
CA TYR A 78 5.78 -20.45 43.69
C TYR A 78 4.77 -20.93 44.76
N SER A 79 3.47 -20.75 44.52
CA SER A 79 2.41 -21.24 45.43
C SER A 79 2.18 -22.75 45.27
N ALA A 80 2.36 -23.29 44.06
CA ALA A 80 2.20 -24.71 43.76
C ALA A 80 3.30 -25.58 44.39
N ASP A 81 4.52 -25.04 44.53
CA ASP A 81 5.68 -25.81 45.02
C ASP A 81 5.93 -25.73 46.53
N SER A 82 5.28 -24.81 47.26
CA SER A 82 5.64 -24.53 48.67
C SER A 82 4.48 -24.61 49.68
N GLY A 83 3.22 -24.72 49.24
CA GLY A 83 2.05 -24.78 50.11
C GLY A 83 1.88 -23.57 51.05
N ARG A 84 2.61 -22.48 50.84
CA ARG A 84 2.58 -21.27 51.67
C ARG A 84 2.14 -20.07 50.86
N THR A 85 1.18 -19.31 51.41
CA THR A 85 0.80 -18.00 50.89
C THR A 85 1.95 -17.01 51.06
N VAL A 86 2.48 -16.51 49.94
CA VAL A 86 3.54 -15.49 49.91
C VAL A 86 3.00 -14.16 50.45
N SER A 87 3.69 -13.56 51.41
CA SER A 87 3.27 -12.30 52.03
C SER A 87 3.37 -11.14 51.04
N ASP A 88 2.52 -10.11 51.20
CA ASP A 88 2.59 -8.90 50.34
C ASP A 88 3.88 -8.11 50.50
N ARG A 89 4.64 -8.36 51.57
CA ARG A 89 5.99 -7.82 51.79
C ARG A 89 7.00 -8.49 50.85
N ASP A 90 6.94 -9.82 50.73
CA ASP A 90 7.84 -10.59 49.87
C ASP A 90 7.55 -10.34 48.38
N LYS A 91 6.27 -10.13 48.02
CA LYS A 91 5.88 -9.70 46.67
C LYS A 91 6.48 -8.35 46.28
N ARG A 92 6.54 -7.39 47.22
CA ARG A 92 7.18 -6.09 46.98
C ARG A 92 8.69 -6.22 46.86
N ALA A 93 9.32 -6.96 47.77
CA ALA A 93 10.77 -7.20 47.72
C ALA A 93 11.22 -7.87 46.40
N GLY A 94 10.45 -8.83 45.89
CA GLY A 94 10.72 -9.45 44.59
C GLY A 94 10.60 -8.47 43.42
N ARG A 95 9.58 -7.60 43.44
CA ARG A 95 9.39 -6.56 42.42
C ARG A 95 10.53 -5.53 42.41
N ASP A 96 10.95 -5.10 43.60
CA ASP A 96 12.03 -4.12 43.76
C ASP A 96 13.38 -4.70 43.33
N LYS A 97 13.62 -5.99 43.61
CA LYS A 97 14.81 -6.71 43.14
C LYS A 97 14.84 -6.84 41.62
N ILE A 98 13.74 -7.22 40.97
CA ILE A 98 13.66 -7.30 39.50
C ILE A 98 13.93 -5.94 38.86
N ASN A 99 13.36 -4.86 39.40
CA ASN A 99 13.58 -3.51 38.90
C ASN A 99 15.04 -3.05 39.10
N SER A 100 15.65 -3.40 40.24
CA SER A 100 17.07 -3.14 40.52
C SER A 100 17.99 -3.89 39.55
N ASP A 101 17.76 -5.20 39.37
CA ASP A 101 18.56 -6.05 38.50
C ASP A 101 18.44 -5.61 37.03
N LEU A 102 17.25 -5.18 36.60
CA LEU A 102 17.00 -4.63 35.27
C LEU A 102 17.69 -3.26 35.10
N GLY A 103 17.62 -2.39 36.12
CA GLY A 103 18.32 -1.11 36.12
C GLY A 103 19.84 -1.26 36.03
N GLN A 104 20.40 -2.23 36.76
CA GLN A 104 21.83 -2.52 36.78
C GLN A 104 22.31 -3.21 35.49
N ALA A 105 21.49 -4.08 34.89
CA ALA A 105 21.77 -4.67 33.58
C ALA A 105 21.76 -3.63 32.44
N LEU A 106 20.92 -2.60 32.56
CA LEU A 106 20.87 -1.48 31.61
C LEU A 106 22.04 -0.51 31.85
N SER A 107 22.38 -0.17 33.10
CA SER A 107 23.52 0.71 33.39
C SER A 107 24.86 0.09 32.96
N ASN A 108 25.02 -1.22 33.13
CA ASN A 108 26.24 -1.93 32.75
C ASN A 108 26.39 -2.13 31.24
N LYS A 109 25.34 -1.91 30.44
CA LYS A 109 25.39 -1.94 28.98
C LYS A 109 25.49 -0.57 28.31
N VAL A 110 25.30 0.52 29.06
CA VAL A 110 25.44 1.89 28.55
C VAL A 110 26.91 2.33 28.48
N VAL A 111 27.85 1.60 29.10
CA VAL A 111 29.30 1.87 29.04
C VAL A 111 29.98 1.08 27.90
N LEU A 112 29.47 1.17 26.68
CA LEU A 112 30.18 0.78 25.44
C LEU A 112 29.69 1.64 24.27
N PHE A 113 29.87 2.96 24.37
CA PHE A 113 29.78 3.86 23.22
C PHE A 113 31.08 4.66 23.17
N SER A 114 32.08 4.14 22.44
CA SER A 114 33.30 4.87 22.15
C SER A 114 33.04 5.92 21.08
N GLU A 115 33.59 7.12 21.28
CA GLU A 115 33.41 8.38 20.56
C GLU A 115 33.97 8.41 19.11
N LYS A 116 33.66 7.43 18.27
CA LYS A 116 33.93 7.57 16.83
C LYS A 116 32.65 7.35 16.03
N PRO A 117 32.08 8.40 15.41
CA PRO A 117 30.99 8.21 14.47
C PRO A 117 31.49 7.35 13.32
N MET A 118 30.72 6.32 12.97
CA MET A 118 30.94 5.59 11.72
C MET A 118 30.88 6.58 10.54
N PRO A 119 31.66 6.35 9.47
CA PRO A 119 31.57 7.18 8.28
C PRO A 119 30.15 7.11 7.73
N MET A 120 29.41 8.21 7.82
CA MET A 120 28.11 8.39 7.19
C MET A 120 28.33 9.04 5.82
N THR A 121 27.54 8.65 4.83
CA THR A 121 27.42 9.45 3.60
C THR A 121 26.77 10.80 3.91
N ASP A 122 27.00 11.82 3.08
CA ASP A 122 26.42 13.15 3.28
C ASP A 122 24.89 13.11 3.38
N ALA A 123 24.24 12.21 2.66
CA ALA A 123 22.79 12.00 2.71
C ALA A 123 22.31 11.37 4.03
N GLU A 124 23.09 10.47 4.63
CA GLU A 124 22.79 9.87 5.94
C GLU A 124 23.04 10.88 7.07
N LEU A 125 24.10 11.68 6.96
CA LEU A 125 24.40 12.75 7.89
C LEU A 125 23.30 13.82 7.88
N GLN A 126 22.80 14.18 6.70
CA GLN A 126 21.68 15.12 6.56
C GLN A 126 20.41 14.58 7.23
N LYS A 127 20.02 13.32 6.96
CA LYS A 127 18.85 12.69 7.62
C LYS A 127 19.00 12.60 9.14
N TYR A 128 20.22 12.34 9.62
CA TYR A 128 20.51 12.32 11.05
C TYR A 128 20.36 13.71 11.68
N GLN A 129 20.82 14.76 11.00
CA GLN A 129 20.67 16.15 11.44
C GLN A 129 19.20 16.59 11.46
N GLU A 130 18.43 16.28 10.42
CA GLU A 130 16.99 16.55 10.35
C GLU A 130 16.23 15.85 11.50
N ALA A 131 16.53 14.56 11.76
CA ALA A 131 15.93 13.83 12.86
C ALA A 131 16.30 14.42 14.23
N ARG A 132 17.55 14.89 14.39
CA ARG A 132 18.04 15.53 15.61
C ARG A 132 17.37 16.88 15.86
N GLU A 133 17.13 17.68 14.83
CA GLU A 133 16.43 18.96 14.94
C GLU A 133 14.97 18.79 15.37
N VAL A 134 14.27 17.79 14.80
CA VAL A 134 12.92 17.41 15.26
C VAL A 134 12.93 16.99 16.73
N PHE A 135 13.96 16.24 17.14
CA PHE A 135 14.12 15.79 18.51
C PHE A 135 14.40 16.94 19.48
N ASP A 136 15.34 17.83 19.15
CA ASP A 136 15.69 18.99 19.98
C ASP A 136 14.53 20.00 20.06
N PHE A 137 13.74 20.16 18.98
CA PHE A 137 12.51 20.96 18.97
C PHE A 137 11.41 20.38 19.87
N ALA A 138 11.21 19.06 19.87
CA ALA A 138 10.25 18.40 20.74
C ALA A 138 10.59 18.56 22.23
N PHE A 139 11.89 18.63 22.56
CA PHE A 139 12.36 18.91 23.93
C PHE A 139 12.17 20.39 24.31
N SER A 140 12.35 21.33 23.39
CA SER A 140 12.24 22.77 23.68
C SER A 140 10.80 23.22 23.95
N ILE A 141 9.80 22.69 23.21
CA ILE A 141 8.37 23.01 23.44
C ILE A 141 7.90 22.58 24.83
N ASN A 142 8.47 21.51 25.38
CA ASN A 142 7.98 20.90 26.61
C ASN A 142 8.57 21.51 27.89
N GLY A 143 9.49 22.47 27.78
CA GLY A 143 10.18 23.10 28.90
C GLY A 143 11.04 22.14 29.73
N ILE A 144 11.42 20.99 29.15
CA ILE A 144 12.19 19.95 29.84
C ILE A 144 13.67 20.21 29.60
N SER A 145 14.36 20.69 30.63
CA SER A 145 15.83 20.73 30.65
C SER A 145 16.38 19.31 30.47
N LYS A 146 17.41 19.14 29.62
CA LYS A 146 18.10 17.85 29.40
C LYS A 146 18.58 17.20 30.72
N ASN A 147 18.79 18.00 31.77
CA ASN A 147 19.27 17.55 33.07
C ASN A 147 18.16 17.02 34.00
N THR A 148 16.88 17.26 33.71
CA THR A 148 15.75 16.87 34.59
C THR A 148 15.37 15.38 34.44
N VAL A 149 15.77 14.73 33.34
CA VAL A 149 15.43 13.32 33.07
C VAL A 149 16.29 12.34 33.87
N TYR A 150 17.43 12.77 34.42
CA TYR A 150 18.38 11.90 35.10
C TYR A 150 18.32 11.91 36.63
N GLY A 151 17.40 12.66 37.25
CA GLY A 151 17.27 12.63 38.70
C GLY A 151 16.13 13.47 39.26
N ASN A 152 14.90 12.94 39.27
CA ASN A 152 13.96 13.14 40.37
C ASN A 152 12.68 12.31 40.24
N THR A 153 12.12 11.94 41.40
CA THR A 153 11.02 10.99 41.64
C THR A 153 9.60 11.55 41.47
N GLU A 154 9.37 12.53 40.58
CA GLU A 154 8.01 12.94 40.20
C GLU A 154 7.56 12.26 38.89
N ILE A 155 7.18 11.00 39.04
CA ILE A 155 6.98 10.05 37.96
C ILE A 155 5.65 10.28 37.20
N ALA A 156 4.63 10.90 37.80
CA ALA A 156 3.30 11.00 37.19
C ALA A 156 3.21 12.02 36.03
N GLY A 157 3.88 13.18 36.12
CA GLY A 157 3.84 14.22 35.08
C GLY A 157 4.67 13.85 33.85
N VAL A 158 5.82 13.19 34.08
CA VAL A 158 6.74 12.73 33.04
C VAL A 158 6.13 11.56 32.26
N TYR A 159 5.43 10.63 32.91
CA TYR A 159 4.73 9.53 32.24
C TYR A 159 3.57 9.99 31.33
N ARG A 160 2.84 11.06 31.69
CA ARG A 160 1.75 11.62 30.85
C ARG A 160 2.27 12.22 29.56
N LYS A 161 3.38 12.95 29.62
CA LYS A 161 4.05 13.51 28.43
C LYS A 161 4.75 12.42 27.62
N LEU A 162 5.30 11.40 28.27
CA LEU A 162 5.94 10.25 27.61
C LEU A 162 4.95 9.36 26.84
N ASN A 163 3.69 9.24 27.22
CA ASN A 163 2.71 8.44 26.46
C ASN A 163 2.30 9.10 25.14
N LEU A 164 2.09 10.42 25.14
CA LEU A 164 1.88 11.17 23.90
C LEU A 164 3.15 11.15 23.04
N TYR A 165 4.32 11.33 23.67
CA TYR A 165 5.62 11.20 23.02
C TYR A 165 5.82 9.79 22.44
N HIS A 166 5.38 8.73 23.12
CA HIS A 166 5.48 7.36 22.63
C HIS A 166 4.61 7.17 21.39
N LEU A 167 3.37 7.65 21.40
CA LEU A 167 2.48 7.58 20.23
C LEU A 167 3.01 8.40 19.05
N LEU A 168 3.62 9.57 19.31
CA LEU A 168 4.16 10.45 18.28
C LEU A 168 5.50 9.94 17.71
N VAL A 169 6.39 9.44 18.57
CA VAL A 169 7.64 8.78 18.16
C VAL A 169 7.34 7.46 17.48
N GLU A 170 6.36 6.68 17.94
CA GLU A 170 5.93 5.46 17.28
C GLU A 170 5.33 5.76 15.91
N ALA A 171 4.48 6.80 15.76
CA ALA A 171 3.96 7.24 14.47
C ALA A 171 5.06 7.76 13.53
N TYR A 172 6.02 8.52 14.04
CA TYR A 172 7.17 9.02 13.28
C TYR A 172 8.10 7.88 12.84
N MET A 173 8.51 7.00 13.76
CA MET A 173 9.33 5.83 13.45
C MET A 173 8.60 4.90 12.46
N ARG A 174 7.29 4.72 12.59
CA ARG A 174 6.47 3.95 11.65
C ARG A 174 6.42 4.59 10.26
N ALA A 175 6.35 5.92 10.17
CA ALA A 175 6.41 6.67 8.91
C ALA A 175 7.82 6.65 8.27
N SER A 176 8.89 6.81 9.06
CA SER A 176 10.27 6.84 8.58
C SER A 176 10.84 5.47 8.23
N TYR A 177 10.31 4.39 8.81
CA TYR A 177 10.77 3.01 8.60
C TYR A 177 9.74 2.11 7.88
N GLY A 178 8.74 2.68 7.21
CA GLY A 178 7.89 1.97 6.25
C GLY A 178 6.81 1.05 6.82
N VAL A 179 6.42 1.21 8.09
CA VAL A 179 5.27 0.51 8.69
C VAL A 179 4.14 1.52 8.84
N PHE A 180 3.22 1.60 7.86
CA PHE A 180 2.21 2.67 7.79
C PHE A 180 1.31 2.76 9.04
N VAL A 181 1.35 3.89 9.76
CA VAL A 181 0.16 4.42 10.43
C VAL A 181 -0.59 5.22 9.38
N ASN A 182 -1.82 4.82 9.07
CA ASN A 182 -2.65 5.51 8.08
C ASN A 182 -2.91 6.96 8.55
N PRO A 183 -2.43 8.00 7.85
CA PRO A 183 -2.64 9.40 8.21
C PRO A 183 -4.13 9.76 8.31
N ILE A 184 -4.98 9.05 7.56
CA ILE A 184 -6.44 9.18 7.60
C ILE A 184 -6.98 8.80 8.98
N ASN A 185 -6.40 7.82 9.67
CA ASN A 185 -6.85 7.42 11.01
C ASN A 185 -6.52 8.47 12.06
N LEU A 186 -5.37 9.13 11.95
CA LEU A 186 -4.98 10.22 12.85
C LEU A 186 -5.82 11.48 12.60
N PHE A 187 -6.09 11.78 11.33
CA PHE A 187 -6.98 12.87 10.94
C PHE A 187 -8.43 12.63 11.38
N ASN A 188 -8.94 11.41 11.21
CA ASN A 188 -10.28 11.02 11.66
C ASN A 188 -10.38 11.03 13.18
N PHE A 189 -9.34 10.63 13.90
CA PHE A 189 -9.29 10.74 15.36
C PHE A 189 -9.37 12.21 15.82
N TYR A 190 -8.60 13.11 15.20
CA TYR A 190 -8.66 14.55 15.47
C TYR A 190 -10.03 15.15 15.13
N LYS A 191 -10.60 14.80 13.97
CA LYS A 191 -11.92 15.24 13.53
C LYS A 191 -13.01 14.81 14.52
N ASN A 192 -13.00 13.55 14.94
CA ASN A 192 -13.95 13.02 15.92
C ASN A 192 -13.83 13.72 17.28
N LEU A 193 -12.60 14.00 17.74
CA LEU A 193 -12.36 14.77 18.97
C LEU A 193 -12.91 16.19 18.89
N LYS A 194 -12.73 16.86 17.75
CA LYS A 194 -13.24 18.22 17.50
C LYS A 194 -14.77 18.23 17.46
N GLU A 195 -15.39 17.26 16.80
CA GLU A 195 -16.84 17.12 16.70
C GLU A 195 -17.47 16.81 18.07
N GLN A 196 -16.88 15.91 18.85
CA GLN A 196 -17.35 15.58 20.19
C GLN A 196 -17.30 16.79 21.16
N LYS A 197 -16.25 17.62 21.06
CA LYS A 197 -16.15 18.85 21.87
C LYS A 197 -17.09 19.95 21.38
N ALA A 198 -17.36 20.04 20.08
CA ALA A 198 -18.37 20.96 19.55
C ALA A 198 -19.78 20.59 20.04
N MET A 199 -20.09 19.28 20.13
CA MET A 199 -21.38 18.78 20.63
C MET A 199 -21.51 18.88 22.16
N ASN A 200 -20.40 18.83 22.89
CA ASN A 200 -20.38 19.01 24.34
C ASN A 200 -19.19 19.89 24.75
N PRO A 201 -19.39 21.21 24.88
CA PRO A 201 -18.31 22.15 25.24
C PRO A 201 -17.65 21.85 26.59
N ASN A 202 -18.38 21.16 27.49
CA ASN A 202 -17.91 20.75 28.81
C ASN A 202 -17.34 19.33 28.84
N LEU A 203 -17.16 18.68 27.67
CA LEU A 203 -16.61 17.33 27.58
C LEU A 203 -15.21 17.31 28.19
N ASN A 204 -15.11 16.73 29.39
CA ASN A 204 -13.84 16.47 30.04
C ASN A 204 -13.35 15.09 29.66
N LEU A 205 -12.31 15.04 28.82
CA LEU A 205 -11.63 13.79 28.53
C LEU A 205 -10.96 13.33 29.84
N ALA A 206 -11.21 12.09 30.22
CA ALA A 206 -10.54 11.43 31.32
C ALA A 206 -9.73 10.27 30.76
N ASP A 207 -8.57 10.00 31.35
CA ASP A 207 -7.82 8.80 31.00
C ASP A 207 -8.52 7.53 31.51
N SER A 208 -7.92 6.35 31.24
CA SER A 208 -8.45 5.06 31.70
C SER A 208 -8.50 4.89 33.22
N LYS A 209 -8.02 5.88 33.99
CA LYS A 209 -8.07 5.95 35.45
C LYS A 209 -9.07 7.00 35.96
N GLY A 210 -9.81 7.67 35.07
CA GLY A 210 -10.81 8.67 35.45
C GLY A 210 -10.20 10.04 35.80
N GLU A 211 -8.92 10.29 35.51
CA GLU A 211 -8.30 11.59 35.76
C GLU A 211 -8.49 12.53 34.57
N PHE A 212 -9.08 13.71 34.83
CA PHE A 212 -9.41 14.70 33.81
C PHE A 212 -8.17 15.45 33.29
N PHE A 213 -8.06 15.64 31.98
CA PHE A 213 -7.05 16.50 31.38
C PHE A 213 -7.27 17.96 31.81
N ARG A 214 -6.24 18.62 32.35
CA ARG A 214 -6.33 19.96 32.96
C ARG A 214 -6.73 21.09 31.99
N SER A 215 -6.64 20.89 30.68
CA SER A 215 -7.47 21.62 29.71
C SER A 215 -7.57 20.85 28.39
N ASN A 216 -8.78 20.53 27.96
CA ASN A 216 -9.00 19.87 26.66
C ASN A 216 -8.65 20.80 25.49
N ASP A 217 -8.55 22.11 25.73
CA ASP A 217 -8.12 23.09 24.72
C ASP A 217 -6.64 22.96 24.42
N ALA A 218 -5.78 22.72 25.42
CA ALA A 218 -4.36 22.48 25.18
C ALA A 218 -4.13 21.18 24.40
N LEU A 219 -4.90 20.12 24.70
CA LEU A 219 -4.80 18.85 23.97
C LEU A 219 -5.24 19.00 22.50
N LEU A 220 -6.36 19.68 22.25
CA LEU A 220 -6.83 19.96 20.90
C LEU A 220 -5.88 20.87 20.13
N GLN A 221 -5.31 21.86 20.78
CA GLN A 221 -4.33 22.76 20.18
C GLN A 221 -3.03 22.02 19.84
N THR A 222 -2.50 21.19 20.75
CA THR A 222 -1.34 20.34 20.45
C THR A 222 -1.62 19.35 19.32
N ALA A 223 -2.81 18.75 19.28
CA ALA A 223 -3.19 17.85 18.19
C ALA A 223 -3.35 18.60 16.85
N HIS A 224 -3.88 19.82 16.87
CA HIS A 224 -4.00 20.68 15.70
C HIS A 224 -2.63 21.12 15.16
N GLU A 225 -1.77 21.65 16.03
CA GLU A 225 -0.40 22.05 15.69
C GLU A 225 0.41 20.85 15.19
N PHE A 226 0.20 19.66 15.76
CA PHE A 226 0.82 18.43 15.24
C PHE A 226 0.28 18.07 13.85
N VAL A 227 -1.04 18.10 13.62
CA VAL A 227 -1.61 17.79 12.30
C VAL A 227 -1.19 18.81 11.24
N GLU A 228 -1.14 20.11 11.58
CA GLU A 228 -0.66 21.13 10.66
C GLU A 228 0.82 21.01 10.37
N LYS A 229 1.66 20.82 11.38
CA LYS A 229 3.12 20.74 11.21
C LYS A 229 3.57 19.39 10.64
N PHE A 230 2.91 18.30 11.00
CA PHE A 230 3.11 16.99 10.36
C PHE A 230 2.55 17.01 8.95
N GLY A 231 1.41 17.67 8.71
CA GLY A 231 0.88 17.93 7.38
C GLY A 231 1.85 18.76 6.53
N SER A 232 2.48 19.79 7.10
CA SER A 232 3.45 20.64 6.41
C SER A 232 4.78 19.91 6.16
N LEU A 233 5.31 19.17 7.14
CA LEU A 233 6.53 18.37 7.03
C LEU A 233 6.36 17.17 6.10
N MET A 234 5.20 16.51 6.16
CA MET A 234 4.85 15.50 5.17
C MET A 234 4.65 16.18 3.83
N SER A 235 4.00 17.33 3.72
CA SER A 235 3.91 18.02 2.43
C SER A 235 5.28 18.42 1.91
N GLU A 236 6.21 18.91 2.72
CA GLU A 236 7.53 19.36 2.29
C GLU A 236 8.49 18.20 2.03
N SER A 237 8.44 17.11 2.81
CA SER A 237 9.26 15.91 2.60
C SER A 237 8.66 15.00 1.52
N TYR A 238 7.33 14.93 1.42
CA TYR A 238 6.62 14.31 0.28
C TYR A 238 6.84 15.14 -0.97
N LEU A 239 6.72 16.47 -0.95
CA LEU A 239 7.06 17.34 -2.07
C LEU A 239 8.57 17.28 -2.35
N ALA A 240 9.49 17.26 -1.39
CA ALA A 240 10.92 17.18 -1.68
C ALA A 240 11.36 15.80 -2.24
N SER A 241 10.75 14.71 -1.79
CA SER A 241 10.96 13.35 -2.34
C SER A 241 10.13 13.06 -3.61
N HIS A 242 9.07 13.83 -3.85
CA HIS A 242 8.18 13.76 -5.03
C HIS A 242 8.24 15.04 -5.89
N ASN A 243 9.27 15.87 -5.76
CA ASN A 243 9.53 17.02 -6.64
C ASN A 243 10.13 16.55 -7.98
N GLY A 244 10.16 15.23 -8.21
CA GLY A 244 10.22 14.61 -9.54
C GLY A 244 8.90 13.96 -10.01
N LEU A 245 7.82 13.99 -9.21
CA LEU A 245 6.61 13.16 -9.38
C LEU A 245 5.26 13.87 -9.19
N VAL A 246 5.22 15.20 -9.02
CA VAL A 246 3.98 15.99 -9.17
C VAL A 246 4.07 16.95 -10.36
N THR A 247 3.62 16.41 -11.50
CA THR A 247 2.86 17.07 -12.57
C THR A 247 3.48 18.25 -13.32
N SER A 248 4.40 17.97 -14.24
CA SER A 248 4.24 18.55 -15.58
C SER A 248 2.91 18.01 -16.14
N THR A 249 1.85 18.83 -16.09
CA THR A 249 0.49 18.57 -16.62
C THR A 249 0.42 18.36 -18.14
N THR A 250 1.56 18.20 -18.79
CA THR A 250 1.66 18.08 -20.24
C THR A 250 1.79 16.62 -20.61
N THR A 251 0.74 16.07 -21.20
CA THR A 251 0.79 14.78 -21.88
C THR A 251 1.88 14.80 -22.95
N ILE A 252 2.77 13.81 -22.93
CA ILE A 252 3.84 13.69 -23.91
C ILE A 252 3.35 12.84 -25.08
N GLU A 253 3.23 13.44 -26.27
CA GLU A 253 2.93 12.71 -27.49
C GLU A 253 4.18 11.94 -28.00
N LEU A 254 3.98 10.64 -28.25
CA LEU A 254 4.98 9.73 -28.80
C LEU A 254 4.75 9.60 -30.31
N SER A 255 5.61 10.22 -31.11
CA SER A 255 5.46 10.32 -32.57
C SER A 255 5.85 9.05 -33.32
N SER A 256 6.50 8.09 -32.65
CA SER A 256 6.96 6.84 -33.29
C SER A 256 6.94 5.63 -32.35
N ASN A 257 6.92 4.44 -32.95
CA ASN A 257 7.10 3.19 -32.21
C ASN A 257 8.45 3.14 -31.46
N ARG A 258 9.52 3.74 -32.03
CA ARG A 258 10.82 3.81 -31.33
C ARG A 258 10.70 4.57 -30.00
N GLN A 259 10.04 5.73 -29.98
CA GLN A 259 9.80 6.48 -28.76
C GLN A 259 8.89 5.74 -27.79
N LEU A 260 7.82 5.10 -28.29
CA LEU A 260 6.95 4.23 -27.50
C LEU A 260 7.73 3.14 -26.76
N SER A 261 8.59 2.40 -27.47
CA SER A 261 9.44 1.39 -26.86
C SER A 261 10.45 1.97 -25.87
N ALA A 262 11.03 3.14 -26.18
CA ALA A 262 12.01 3.77 -25.31
C ALA A 262 11.37 4.20 -23.98
N ILE A 263 10.16 4.76 -24.01
CA ILE A 263 9.40 5.10 -22.81
C ILE A 263 9.00 3.84 -22.04
N ALA A 264 8.40 2.85 -22.70
CA ALA A 264 7.99 1.60 -22.06
C ALA A 264 9.16 0.89 -21.34
N ARG A 265 10.37 0.94 -21.90
CA ARG A 265 11.59 0.34 -21.31
C ARG A 265 12.11 1.04 -20.06
N LYS A 266 11.65 2.26 -19.74
CA LYS A 266 11.99 2.93 -18.48
C LYS A 266 11.31 2.28 -17.27
N TYR A 267 10.27 1.49 -17.52
CA TYR A 267 9.49 0.80 -16.51
C TYR A 267 9.86 -0.68 -16.46
N LYS A 268 9.73 -1.29 -15.27
CA LYS A 268 9.96 -2.74 -15.09
C LYS A 268 8.90 -3.58 -15.78
N ALA A 269 7.68 -3.04 -15.89
CA ALA A 269 6.56 -3.69 -16.54
C ALA A 269 5.69 -2.68 -17.29
N VAL A 270 5.12 -3.12 -18.41
CA VAL A 270 3.91 -2.52 -18.98
C VAL A 270 2.74 -3.46 -18.73
N VAL A 271 1.64 -2.92 -18.22
CA VAL A 271 0.42 -3.67 -17.89
C VAL A 271 -0.73 -3.11 -18.72
N LEU A 272 -1.35 -3.95 -19.54
CA LEU A 272 -2.48 -3.57 -20.38
C LEU A 272 -3.77 -3.67 -19.57
N PHE A 273 -4.52 -2.58 -19.49
CA PHE A 273 -5.84 -2.54 -18.89
C PHE A 273 -6.89 -2.59 -20.00
N LEU A 274 -7.77 -3.58 -19.91
CA LEU A 274 -8.95 -3.76 -20.76
C LEU A 274 -10.19 -3.79 -19.87
N GLY A 275 -11.34 -3.39 -20.40
CA GLY A 275 -12.58 -3.50 -19.65
C GLY A 275 -13.80 -2.99 -20.40
N HIS A 276 -14.86 -2.67 -19.65
CA HIS A 276 -16.07 -2.08 -20.23
C HIS A 276 -15.75 -0.73 -20.88
N GLY A 277 -16.14 -0.56 -22.14
CA GLY A 277 -16.08 0.72 -22.86
C GLY A 277 -17.40 1.49 -22.77
N SER A 278 -17.51 2.60 -23.50
CA SER A 278 -18.67 3.51 -23.49
C SER A 278 -20.04 2.85 -23.73
N LYS A 279 -20.08 1.72 -24.45
CA LYS A 279 -21.33 0.98 -24.72
C LYS A 279 -21.77 0.05 -23.59
N SER A 280 -20.88 -0.38 -22.70
CA SER A 280 -21.20 -1.34 -21.64
C SER A 280 -21.24 -0.67 -20.28
N GLN A 281 -20.25 0.17 -19.98
CA GLN A 281 -20.12 0.92 -18.72
C GLN A 281 -20.10 0.02 -17.46
N PHE A 282 -19.50 0.53 -16.39
CA PHE A 282 -19.55 -0.11 -15.08
C PHE A 282 -20.89 0.19 -14.40
N GLY A 283 -21.59 -0.85 -13.95
CA GLY A 283 -22.82 -0.73 -13.15
C GLY A 283 -22.54 -0.32 -11.71
N ASP A 284 -21.40 -0.74 -11.17
CA ASP A 284 -20.88 -0.35 -9.85
C ASP A 284 -19.39 -0.03 -9.97
N ILE A 285 -19.08 1.25 -10.21
CA ILE A 285 -17.70 1.71 -10.34
C ILE A 285 -16.96 1.67 -9.00
N ALA A 286 -17.62 1.89 -7.87
CA ALA A 286 -16.97 1.93 -6.57
C ALA A 286 -16.41 0.54 -6.20
N SER A 287 -17.24 -0.50 -6.29
CA SER A 287 -16.79 -1.88 -6.07
C SER A 287 -15.71 -2.30 -7.07
N THR A 288 -15.81 -1.85 -8.33
CA THR A 288 -14.78 -2.10 -9.34
C THR A 288 -13.43 -1.48 -8.95
N LEU A 289 -13.42 -0.24 -8.45
CA LEU A 289 -12.19 0.45 -8.05
C LEU A 289 -11.55 -0.20 -6.80
N GLU A 290 -12.32 -0.74 -5.86
CA GLU A 290 -11.78 -1.47 -4.70
C GLU A 290 -10.99 -2.73 -5.13
N GLU A 291 -11.50 -3.47 -6.13
CA GLU A 291 -10.81 -4.63 -6.69
C GLU A 291 -9.57 -4.20 -7.49
N VAL A 292 -9.65 -3.09 -8.24
CA VAL A 292 -8.50 -2.49 -8.91
C VAL A 292 -7.43 -2.10 -7.88
N ASP A 293 -7.79 -1.51 -6.75
CA ASP A 293 -6.85 -1.13 -5.69
C ASP A 293 -6.11 -2.35 -5.11
N ARG A 294 -6.81 -3.47 -4.96
CA ARG A 294 -6.16 -4.73 -4.57
C ARG A 294 -5.13 -5.13 -5.60
N LYS A 295 -5.50 -5.08 -6.89
CA LYS A 295 -4.57 -5.44 -7.96
C LYS A 295 -3.38 -4.49 -8.06
N VAL A 296 -3.59 -3.19 -7.86
CA VAL A 296 -2.52 -2.18 -7.83
C VAL A 296 -1.53 -2.47 -6.71
N ARG A 297 -1.99 -2.88 -5.51
CA ARG A 297 -1.09 -3.27 -4.42
C ARG A 297 -0.21 -4.47 -4.80
N GLU A 298 -0.78 -5.48 -5.46
CA GLU A 298 -0.02 -6.63 -5.98
C GLU A 298 1.02 -6.19 -7.01
N LEU A 299 0.61 -5.40 -8.01
CA LEU A 299 1.53 -4.88 -9.04
C LEU A 299 2.65 -4.02 -8.45
N ASN A 300 2.35 -3.24 -7.41
CA ASN A 300 3.35 -2.46 -6.68
C ASN A 300 4.32 -3.33 -5.89
N ILE A 301 3.89 -4.50 -5.39
CA ILE A 301 4.79 -5.48 -4.76
C ILE A 301 5.70 -6.11 -5.82
N ASP A 302 5.13 -6.52 -6.96
CA ASP A 302 5.85 -7.25 -8.00
C ASP A 302 6.83 -6.36 -8.79
N TYR A 303 6.43 -5.13 -9.10
CA TYR A 303 7.18 -4.23 -9.97
C TYR A 303 7.73 -2.98 -9.26
N GLY A 304 7.23 -2.66 -8.07
CA GLY A 304 7.55 -1.43 -7.34
C GLY A 304 6.59 -0.29 -7.67
N HIS A 305 6.18 0.48 -6.65
CA HIS A 305 5.36 1.68 -6.85
C HIS A 305 6.04 2.66 -7.82
N GLY A 306 5.27 3.23 -8.75
CA GLY A 306 5.75 4.12 -9.82
C GLY A 306 6.67 3.48 -10.87
N ASN A 307 7.00 2.19 -10.75
CA ASN A 307 7.98 1.51 -11.61
C ASN A 307 7.34 0.62 -12.69
N TRP A 308 6.03 0.67 -12.85
CA TRP A 308 5.29 0.02 -13.93
C TRP A 308 4.37 1.03 -14.62
N LEU A 309 4.10 0.78 -15.90
CA LEU A 309 3.32 1.65 -16.78
C LEU A 309 1.97 1.00 -17.09
N ALA A 310 0.87 1.67 -16.79
CA ALA A 310 -0.44 1.23 -17.22
C ALA A 310 -0.69 1.68 -18.66
N THR A 311 -1.12 0.78 -19.55
CA THR A 311 -1.47 1.10 -20.94
C THR A 311 -2.90 0.70 -21.25
N PHE A 312 -3.59 1.47 -22.10
CA PHE A 312 -4.95 1.14 -22.56
C PHE A 312 -5.25 1.79 -23.92
N GLY A 313 -6.30 1.29 -24.58
CA GLY A 313 -7.04 2.01 -25.62
C GLY A 313 -8.49 2.17 -25.16
N GLY A 314 -9.14 3.29 -25.46
CA GLY A 314 -10.51 3.53 -24.99
C GLY A 314 -10.97 4.98 -25.11
N ASP A 315 -12.17 5.25 -24.61
CA ASP A 315 -12.79 6.56 -24.64
C ASP A 315 -12.17 7.53 -23.61
N SER A 316 -12.41 8.83 -23.79
CA SER A 316 -12.04 9.86 -22.81
C SER A 316 -12.94 9.80 -21.58
N PHE A 317 -12.44 10.29 -20.45
CA PHE A 317 -13.16 10.31 -19.18
C PHE A 317 -14.51 11.04 -19.27
N ASN A 318 -15.59 10.35 -18.90
CA ASN A 318 -16.92 10.94 -18.74
C ASN A 318 -17.57 10.53 -17.41
N PRO A 319 -17.72 11.43 -16.43
CA PRO A 319 -18.19 11.08 -15.07
C PRO A 319 -19.60 10.47 -15.03
N GLU A 320 -20.43 10.69 -16.06
CA GLU A 320 -21.80 10.15 -16.14
C GLU A 320 -21.85 8.74 -16.78
N LYS A 321 -20.76 8.34 -17.43
CA LYS A 321 -20.63 7.09 -18.19
C LYS A 321 -19.37 6.37 -17.73
N PRO A 322 -19.38 5.78 -16.52
CA PRO A 322 -18.19 5.14 -15.98
C PRO A 322 -17.79 3.97 -16.86
N ASP A 323 -16.59 4.04 -17.43
CA ASP A 323 -15.98 3.00 -18.26
C ASP A 323 -14.49 2.90 -17.93
N ILE A 324 -13.70 2.19 -18.73
CA ILE A 324 -12.28 1.97 -18.47
C ILE A 324 -11.50 3.27 -18.19
N SER A 325 -11.91 4.42 -18.75
CA SER A 325 -11.31 5.74 -18.45
C SER A 325 -11.33 6.08 -16.96
N HIS A 326 -12.37 5.69 -16.23
CA HIS A 326 -12.48 5.92 -14.78
C HIS A 326 -11.40 5.17 -14.01
N VAL A 327 -11.16 3.93 -14.41
CA VAL A 327 -10.07 3.12 -13.86
C VAL A 327 -8.74 3.80 -14.16
N MET A 328 -8.53 4.27 -15.38
CA MET A 328 -7.27 4.93 -15.75
C MET A 328 -7.02 6.24 -14.99
N LYS A 329 -8.06 7.04 -14.76
CA LYS A 329 -7.98 8.24 -13.92
C LYS A 329 -7.63 7.88 -12.48
N HIS A 330 -8.30 6.86 -11.92
CA HIS A 330 -8.05 6.37 -10.56
C HIS A 330 -6.60 5.85 -10.40
N LEU A 331 -6.08 5.11 -11.38
CA LEU A 331 -4.69 4.67 -11.40
C LEU A 331 -3.71 5.86 -11.39
N ASN A 332 -3.99 6.90 -12.18
CA ASN A 332 -3.15 8.10 -12.19
C ASN A 332 -3.15 8.81 -10.82
N GLU A 333 -4.31 8.93 -10.19
CA GLU A 333 -4.47 9.51 -8.85
C GLU A 333 -3.72 8.69 -7.78
N ALA A 334 -3.56 7.39 -7.99
CA ALA A 334 -2.73 6.50 -7.16
C ALA A 334 -1.21 6.57 -7.48
N GLY A 335 -0.79 7.46 -8.38
CA GLY A 335 0.61 7.66 -8.77
C GLY A 335 1.12 6.66 -9.81
N VAL A 336 0.23 5.97 -10.53
CA VAL A 336 0.62 5.08 -11.63
C VAL A 336 0.72 5.89 -12.93
N PRO A 337 1.85 5.82 -13.65
CA PRO A 337 1.98 6.49 -14.94
C PRO A 337 1.12 5.79 -16.00
N ILE A 338 0.46 6.59 -16.83
CA ILE A 338 -0.51 6.13 -17.84
C ILE A 338 0.00 6.42 -19.25
N LEU A 339 -0.09 5.40 -20.11
CA LEU A 339 0.12 5.46 -21.55
C LEU A 339 -1.20 5.16 -22.29
N ALA A 340 -1.73 6.14 -23.00
CA ALA A 340 -2.87 5.92 -23.90
C ALA A 340 -2.35 5.56 -25.31
N ILE A 341 -2.91 4.52 -25.93
CA ILE A 341 -2.73 4.23 -27.35
C ILE A 341 -4.07 4.44 -28.04
N GLN A 342 -4.16 5.43 -28.92
CA GLN A 342 -5.43 5.95 -29.43
C GLN A 342 -5.40 6.12 -30.94
N SER A 343 -6.56 6.04 -31.59
CA SER A 343 -6.69 6.40 -33.00
C SER A 343 -6.44 7.90 -33.20
N ASP A 344 -5.74 8.28 -34.26
CA ASP A 344 -5.37 9.67 -34.54
C ASP A 344 -6.57 10.61 -34.78
N VAL A 345 -7.73 10.09 -35.16
CA VAL A 345 -8.99 10.86 -35.24
C VAL A 345 -9.35 11.52 -33.90
N VAL A 346 -8.94 10.93 -32.76
CA VAL A 346 -9.19 11.47 -31.42
C VAL A 346 -8.47 12.82 -31.22
N LYS A 347 -7.37 13.10 -31.94
CA LYS A 347 -6.73 14.43 -31.92
C LYS A 347 -7.70 15.51 -32.35
N GLY A 348 -8.52 15.24 -33.38
CA GLY A 348 -9.53 16.17 -33.88
C GLY A 348 -10.68 16.40 -32.91
N TRP A 349 -10.81 15.57 -31.86
CA TRP A 349 -11.86 15.65 -30.85
C TRP A 349 -11.38 16.30 -29.54
N GLY A 350 -10.19 16.89 -29.53
CA GLY A 350 -9.59 17.51 -28.35
C GLY A 350 -8.48 16.67 -27.71
N GLY A 351 -8.17 15.49 -28.26
CA GLY A 351 -7.09 14.62 -27.78
C GLY A 351 -7.47 13.78 -26.56
N VAL A 352 -6.48 13.48 -25.73
CA VAL A 352 -6.64 12.65 -24.52
C VAL A 352 -6.75 13.51 -23.26
N ASP A 353 -7.28 12.92 -22.20
CA ASP A 353 -7.43 13.60 -20.91
C ASP A 353 -6.09 14.01 -20.29
N LYS A 354 -6.13 15.07 -19.46
CA LYS A 354 -4.93 15.68 -18.84
C LYS A 354 -4.19 14.77 -17.85
N TYR A 355 -4.86 13.73 -17.34
CA TYR A 355 -4.23 12.75 -16.44
C TYR A 355 -3.36 11.73 -17.19
N ILE A 356 -3.38 11.74 -18.53
CA ILE A 356 -2.56 10.85 -19.34
C ILE A 356 -1.12 11.39 -19.42
N ASN A 357 -0.14 10.60 -18.96
CA ASN A 357 1.27 10.99 -18.99
C ASN A 357 1.85 10.90 -20.40
N TYR A 358 1.50 9.85 -21.14
CA TYR A 358 2.02 9.57 -22.48
C TYR A 358 0.88 9.20 -23.43
N VAL A 359 0.95 9.64 -24.67
CA VAL A 359 -0.01 9.22 -25.70
C VAL A 359 0.70 8.80 -26.98
N ARG A 360 0.30 7.66 -27.53
CA ARG A 360 0.66 7.25 -28.89
C ARG A 360 -0.60 7.26 -29.75
N TYR A 361 -0.67 8.20 -30.68
CA TYR A 361 -1.69 8.16 -31.72
C TYR A 361 -1.26 7.21 -32.85
N VAL A 362 -2.19 6.38 -33.31
CA VAL A 362 -2.01 5.41 -34.39
C VAL A 362 -2.98 5.71 -35.53
N PRO A 363 -2.66 5.37 -36.79
CA PRO A 363 -3.56 5.60 -37.91
C PRO A 363 -4.94 5.00 -37.66
N THR A 364 -5.99 5.81 -37.83
CA THR A 364 -7.37 5.35 -37.69
C THR A 364 -7.68 4.28 -38.73
N THR A 365 -8.06 3.10 -38.25
CA THR A 365 -8.52 2.02 -39.13
C THR A 365 -10.01 2.19 -39.37
N THR A 366 -10.44 2.15 -40.64
CA THR A 366 -11.85 2.16 -41.02
C THR A 366 -12.17 0.95 -41.88
N VAL A 367 -13.40 0.45 -41.77
CA VAL A 367 -13.90 -0.64 -42.63
C VAL A 367 -15.27 -0.26 -43.19
N PRO A 368 -15.70 -0.82 -44.33
CA PRO A 368 -17.06 -0.65 -44.82
C PRO A 368 -18.09 -1.05 -43.76
N GLU A 369 -19.13 -0.23 -43.60
CA GLU A 369 -20.29 -0.59 -42.80
C GLU A 369 -21.20 -1.48 -43.65
N LEU A 370 -21.51 -2.67 -43.13
CA LEU A 370 -22.36 -3.64 -43.81
C LEU A 370 -23.77 -3.58 -43.25
N GLY A 371 -24.77 -3.62 -44.13
CA GLY A 371 -26.18 -3.75 -43.78
C GLY A 371 -26.52 -5.13 -43.25
N SER A 372 -27.77 -5.33 -42.84
CA SER A 372 -28.28 -6.62 -42.39
C SER A 372 -28.23 -7.71 -43.47
N ASP A 373 -28.17 -7.31 -44.74
CA ASP A 373 -28.01 -8.20 -45.91
C ASP A 373 -26.54 -8.50 -46.26
N GLY A 374 -25.59 -7.99 -45.45
CA GLY A 374 -24.16 -8.15 -45.68
C GLY A 374 -23.58 -7.28 -46.79
N LYS A 375 -24.37 -6.40 -47.43
CA LYS A 375 -23.88 -5.48 -48.46
C LYS A 375 -23.39 -4.18 -47.85
N GLU A 376 -22.47 -3.51 -48.54
CA GLU A 376 -21.96 -2.20 -48.15
C GLU A 376 -23.07 -1.16 -48.16
N ILE A 377 -23.16 -0.37 -47.08
CA ILE A 377 -24.12 0.72 -46.98
C ILE A 377 -23.58 1.92 -47.76
N LEU A 378 -24.38 2.43 -48.71
CA LEU A 378 -24.07 3.66 -49.44
C LEU A 378 -24.81 4.85 -48.84
N VAL A 379 -24.10 5.95 -48.62
CA VAL A 379 -24.65 7.26 -48.23
C VAL A 379 -24.13 8.28 -49.24
N ASP A 380 -25.04 8.99 -49.91
CA ASP A 380 -24.73 9.95 -50.98
C ASP A 380 -23.79 9.38 -52.07
N GLY A 381 -24.02 8.12 -52.45
CA GLY A 381 -23.23 7.42 -53.47
C GLY A 381 -21.83 6.98 -53.02
N LYS A 382 -21.48 7.12 -51.73
CA LYS A 382 -20.19 6.68 -51.16
C LYS A 382 -20.38 5.57 -50.14
N ILE A 383 -19.42 4.65 -50.06
CA ILE A 383 -19.40 3.59 -49.04
C ILE A 383 -19.28 4.25 -47.67
N LYS A 384 -20.27 4.03 -46.81
CA LYS A 384 -20.22 4.42 -45.40
C LYS A 384 -19.19 3.55 -44.71
N THR A 385 -18.26 4.16 -43.98
CA THR A 385 -17.24 3.45 -43.22
C THR A 385 -17.47 3.61 -41.73
N LYS A 386 -17.09 2.59 -40.97
CA LYS A 386 -17.05 2.61 -39.51
C LYS A 386 -15.60 2.60 -39.01
N ILE A 387 -15.34 3.33 -37.93
CA ILE A 387 -14.04 3.33 -37.26
C ILE A 387 -13.89 2.05 -36.44
N ILE A 388 -12.71 1.45 -36.51
CA ILE A 388 -12.31 0.32 -35.67
C ILE A 388 -11.49 0.86 -34.49
N TRP A 389 -12.13 0.88 -33.33
CA TRP A 389 -11.54 1.38 -32.07
C TRP A 389 -10.56 0.41 -31.41
N GLY A 390 -10.61 -0.87 -31.79
CA GLY A 390 -9.77 -1.95 -31.29
C GLY A 390 -10.25 -3.30 -31.83
N GLY A 391 -9.67 -4.39 -31.34
CA GLY A 391 -9.97 -5.76 -31.76
C GLY A 391 -9.31 -6.15 -33.07
N PHE A 392 -9.99 -7.06 -33.81
CA PHE A 392 -9.42 -7.72 -34.98
C PHE A 392 -10.30 -7.50 -36.22
N VAL A 393 -9.64 -7.28 -37.37
CA VAL A 393 -10.26 -7.23 -38.68
C VAL A 393 -9.62 -8.32 -39.53
N ASN A 394 -10.43 -9.27 -40.02
CA ASN A 394 -9.95 -10.39 -40.83
C ASN A 394 -8.80 -11.18 -40.16
N GLY A 395 -8.93 -11.40 -38.84
CA GLY A 395 -7.93 -12.11 -38.04
C GLY A 395 -6.66 -11.32 -37.72
N LYS A 396 -6.55 -10.07 -38.15
CA LYS A 396 -5.40 -9.18 -37.85
C LYS A 396 -5.80 -8.11 -36.85
N ALA A 397 -4.95 -7.86 -35.86
CA ALA A 397 -5.16 -6.78 -34.91
C ALA A 397 -5.26 -5.43 -35.66
N ALA A 398 -6.19 -4.58 -35.27
CA ALA A 398 -6.51 -3.33 -35.94
C ALA A 398 -6.54 -2.15 -34.95
N GLY A 399 -6.39 -0.92 -35.47
CA GLY A 399 -6.38 0.29 -34.63
C GLY A 399 -5.33 0.24 -33.51
N PRO A 400 -5.64 0.74 -32.30
CA PRO A 400 -4.78 0.68 -31.13
C PRO A 400 -4.26 -0.72 -30.77
N THR A 401 -5.10 -1.75 -30.95
CA THR A 401 -4.79 -3.16 -30.63
C THR A 401 -3.58 -3.67 -31.37
N ALA A 402 -3.39 -3.25 -32.63
CA ALA A 402 -2.22 -3.60 -33.43
C ALA A 402 -0.89 -3.13 -32.82
N THR A 403 -0.95 -2.16 -31.91
CA THR A 403 0.24 -1.60 -31.26
C THR A 403 0.51 -2.26 -29.91
N TYR A 404 -0.43 -2.23 -28.95
CA TYR A 404 -0.17 -2.79 -27.61
C TYR A 404 -0.19 -4.33 -27.56
N LEU A 405 -0.84 -5.02 -28.51
CA LEU A 405 -0.72 -6.47 -28.72
C LEU A 405 0.18 -6.83 -29.92
N GLY A 406 0.87 -5.84 -30.47
CA GLY A 406 1.81 -6.02 -31.57
C GLY A 406 3.14 -6.63 -31.11
N ALA A 407 3.89 -7.18 -32.08
CA ALA A 407 5.18 -7.82 -31.87
C ALA A 407 6.17 -6.99 -31.02
N GLN A 408 6.11 -5.66 -31.13
CA GLN A 408 6.94 -4.76 -30.35
C GLN A 408 6.77 -4.92 -28.83
N PHE A 409 5.54 -5.19 -28.38
CA PHE A 409 5.19 -5.35 -26.97
C PHE A 409 5.27 -6.82 -26.54
N THR A 410 4.92 -7.74 -27.44
CA THR A 410 4.66 -9.14 -27.11
C THR A 410 5.74 -10.13 -27.58
N GLU A 411 6.52 -9.81 -28.61
CA GLU A 411 7.44 -10.75 -29.27
C GLU A 411 8.90 -10.36 -29.01
N ARG A 412 9.43 -10.71 -27.83
CA ARG A 412 10.87 -10.69 -27.50
C ARG A 412 11.16 -11.73 -26.43
N ALA A 413 12.43 -12.13 -26.27
CA ALA A 413 12.87 -12.91 -25.10
C ALA A 413 12.53 -12.24 -23.75
N ASN A 414 12.35 -10.91 -23.77
CA ASN A 414 11.85 -10.11 -22.66
C ASN A 414 10.75 -9.15 -23.19
N PRO A 415 9.47 -9.58 -23.24
CA PRO A 415 8.38 -8.74 -23.76
C PRO A 415 8.16 -7.52 -22.87
N LEU A 416 7.74 -6.39 -23.46
CA LEU A 416 7.45 -5.16 -22.72
C LEU A 416 6.12 -5.29 -21.96
N LEU A 417 5.12 -5.87 -22.62
CA LEU A 417 3.85 -6.21 -22.00
C LEU A 417 4.04 -7.42 -21.09
N LYS A 418 3.85 -7.22 -19.79
CA LYS A 418 4.04 -8.27 -18.77
C LYS A 418 2.74 -8.94 -18.38
N GLN A 419 1.63 -8.21 -18.44
CA GLN A 419 0.35 -8.69 -17.95
C GLN A 419 -0.80 -7.92 -18.59
N VAL A 420 -1.94 -8.58 -18.71
CA VAL A 420 -3.23 -7.96 -18.99
C VAL A 420 -4.07 -7.99 -17.71
N VAL A 421 -4.61 -6.85 -17.32
CA VAL A 421 -5.67 -6.74 -16.30
C VAL A 421 -6.96 -6.44 -17.03
N LEU A 422 -7.88 -7.39 -16.97
CA LEU A 422 -9.16 -7.35 -17.66
C LEU A 422 -10.27 -7.12 -16.63
N ILE A 423 -11.08 -6.08 -16.82
CA ILE A 423 -12.09 -5.63 -15.85
C ILE A 423 -13.47 -5.66 -16.50
N GLY A 424 -14.18 -6.77 -16.36
CA GLY A 424 -15.37 -7.05 -17.18
C GLY A 424 -14.99 -7.13 -18.67
N GLY A 425 -15.69 -6.37 -19.52
CA GLY A 425 -15.35 -6.18 -20.92
C GLY A 425 -16.45 -6.55 -21.91
N GLY A 426 -16.44 -5.84 -23.04
CA GLY A 426 -17.28 -6.15 -24.20
C GLY A 426 -16.62 -7.08 -25.21
N PRO A 427 -17.24 -7.28 -26.39
CA PRO A 427 -16.73 -8.18 -27.43
C PRO A 427 -15.30 -7.84 -27.92
N ILE A 428 -14.93 -6.56 -28.01
CA ILE A 428 -13.56 -6.16 -28.39
C ILE A 428 -12.54 -6.65 -27.35
N ALA A 429 -12.81 -6.41 -26.07
CA ALA A 429 -11.94 -6.87 -24.98
C ALA A 429 -11.84 -8.40 -24.95
N LEU A 430 -12.92 -9.12 -25.31
CA LEU A 430 -12.91 -10.57 -25.46
C LEU A 430 -11.91 -11.03 -26.53
N GLU A 431 -11.96 -10.44 -27.73
CA GLU A 431 -11.03 -10.79 -28.81
C GLU A 431 -9.56 -10.52 -28.41
N GLU A 432 -9.33 -9.39 -27.75
CA GLU A 432 -8.01 -8.94 -27.30
C GLU A 432 -7.43 -9.85 -26.22
N VAL A 433 -8.22 -10.21 -25.20
CA VAL A 433 -7.76 -11.10 -24.14
C VAL A 433 -7.56 -12.53 -24.66
N GLN A 434 -8.39 -12.99 -25.60
CA GLN A 434 -8.21 -14.28 -26.25
C GLN A 434 -6.90 -14.35 -27.02
N TYR A 435 -6.57 -13.28 -27.74
CA TYR A 435 -5.28 -13.15 -28.41
C TYR A 435 -4.13 -13.14 -27.41
N ALA A 436 -4.22 -12.34 -26.35
CA ALA A 436 -3.18 -12.27 -25.32
C ALA A 436 -2.94 -13.64 -24.66
N ASN A 437 -4.00 -14.38 -24.36
CA ASN A 437 -3.94 -15.72 -23.78
C ASN A 437 -3.24 -16.71 -24.72
N ARG A 438 -3.57 -16.70 -26.02
CA ARG A 438 -2.89 -17.54 -27.03
C ARG A 438 -1.40 -17.24 -27.16
N ARG A 439 -0.97 -16.03 -26.79
CA ARG A 439 0.44 -15.62 -26.75
C ARG A 439 1.11 -15.92 -25.41
N GLY A 440 0.42 -16.53 -24.46
CA GLY A 440 0.94 -16.85 -23.13
C GLY A 440 1.18 -15.62 -22.26
N ILE A 441 0.51 -14.50 -22.55
CA ILE A 441 0.60 -13.30 -21.71
C ILE A 441 -0.25 -13.54 -20.46
N PRO A 442 0.30 -13.36 -19.25
CA PRO A 442 -0.47 -13.46 -18.01
C PRO A 442 -1.69 -12.55 -18.02
N ILE A 443 -2.83 -13.09 -17.61
CA ILE A 443 -4.10 -12.35 -17.52
C ILE A 443 -4.65 -12.47 -16.11
N THR A 444 -5.04 -11.33 -15.53
CA THR A 444 -5.90 -11.27 -14.33
C THR A 444 -7.25 -10.73 -14.76
N TYR A 445 -8.31 -11.46 -14.41
CA TYR A 445 -9.69 -11.06 -14.63
C TYR A 445 -10.31 -10.56 -13.33
N ILE A 446 -10.87 -9.35 -13.37
CA ILE A 446 -11.68 -8.74 -12.32
C ILE A 446 -13.12 -8.71 -12.85
N ALA A 447 -14.01 -9.44 -12.20
CA ALA A 447 -15.42 -9.42 -12.55
C ALA A 447 -16.01 -8.05 -12.17
N ALA A 448 -16.55 -7.34 -13.15
CA ALA A 448 -17.14 -6.02 -12.96
C ALA A 448 -18.54 -6.00 -13.56
N VAL A 449 -19.52 -5.61 -12.74
CA VAL A 449 -20.93 -5.57 -13.16
C VAL A 449 -21.06 -4.56 -14.30
N THR A 450 -21.70 -4.95 -15.40
CA THR A 450 -22.05 -4.03 -16.50
C THR A 450 -23.30 -3.24 -16.15
N LYS A 451 -23.40 -2.01 -16.66
CA LYS A 451 -24.63 -1.21 -16.53
C LYS A 451 -25.77 -1.74 -17.39
N PHE A 452 -25.45 -2.45 -18.47
CA PHE A 452 -26.40 -2.98 -19.46
C PHE A 452 -26.30 -4.52 -19.56
N PRO A 453 -26.81 -5.27 -18.55
CA PRO A 453 -26.68 -6.72 -18.49
C PRO A 453 -27.45 -7.46 -19.61
N GLU A 454 -28.48 -6.83 -20.18
CA GLU A 454 -29.28 -7.37 -21.28
C GLU A 454 -28.51 -7.52 -22.60
N VAL A 455 -27.39 -6.82 -22.76
CA VAL A 455 -26.60 -6.85 -24.00
C VAL A 455 -25.58 -7.98 -23.99
N ASN A 456 -24.84 -8.16 -22.88
CA ASN A 456 -23.68 -9.05 -22.80
C ASN A 456 -23.61 -9.87 -21.50
N GLY A 457 -24.71 -9.97 -20.74
CA GLY A 457 -24.74 -10.63 -19.43
C GLY A 457 -24.19 -9.75 -18.29
N LYS A 458 -24.36 -10.21 -17.04
CA LYS A 458 -24.10 -9.43 -15.81
C LYS A 458 -22.68 -8.83 -15.72
N TYR A 459 -21.67 -9.53 -16.23
CA TYR A 459 -20.26 -9.11 -16.13
C TYR A 459 -19.63 -8.83 -17.50
N GLY A 460 -20.43 -8.82 -18.57
CA GLY A 460 -19.98 -8.64 -19.95
C GLY A 460 -19.57 -9.92 -20.66
N ALA A 461 -19.25 -9.78 -21.95
CA ALA A 461 -19.02 -10.89 -22.88
C ALA A 461 -17.77 -11.72 -22.52
N VAL A 462 -16.87 -11.17 -21.70
CA VAL A 462 -15.60 -11.82 -21.36
C VAL A 462 -15.73 -12.79 -20.20
N ASP A 463 -16.74 -12.66 -19.36
CA ASP A 463 -16.85 -13.36 -18.09
C ASP A 463 -16.89 -14.89 -18.25
N GLU A 464 -17.80 -15.41 -19.09
CA GLU A 464 -17.91 -16.85 -19.35
C GLU A 464 -16.61 -17.43 -19.90
N TRP A 465 -15.95 -16.68 -20.79
CA TRP A 465 -14.66 -17.09 -21.34
C TRP A 465 -13.57 -17.11 -20.26
N ALA A 466 -13.51 -16.08 -19.40
CA ALA A 466 -12.49 -15.96 -18.37
C ALA A 466 -12.58 -17.10 -17.34
N ILE A 467 -13.77 -17.43 -16.85
CA ILE A 467 -14.00 -18.53 -15.90
C ILE A 467 -13.52 -19.87 -16.47
N LYS A 468 -13.77 -20.09 -17.76
CA LYS A 468 -13.45 -21.36 -18.42
C LYS A 468 -11.97 -21.51 -18.77
N ASN A 469 -11.30 -20.40 -19.09
CA ASN A 469 -9.97 -20.43 -19.71
C ASN A 469 -8.83 -19.90 -18.83
N LEU A 470 -9.13 -19.19 -17.74
CA LEU A 470 -8.13 -18.68 -16.83
C LEU A 470 -8.02 -19.56 -15.57
N PRO A 471 -6.83 -19.68 -14.97
CA PRO A 471 -6.68 -20.29 -13.65
C PRO A 471 -7.56 -19.59 -12.61
N THR A 472 -8.16 -20.32 -11.68
CA THR A 472 -9.05 -19.77 -10.64
C THR A 472 -8.41 -18.64 -9.84
N VAL A 473 -7.11 -18.73 -9.56
CA VAL A 473 -6.33 -17.68 -8.85
C VAL A 473 -6.29 -16.35 -9.60
N ASN A 474 -6.57 -16.35 -10.89
CA ASN A 474 -6.59 -15.17 -11.75
C ASN A 474 -8.01 -14.63 -11.97
N VAL A 475 -9.02 -15.20 -11.31
CA VAL A 475 -10.42 -14.76 -11.41
C VAL A 475 -10.84 -14.13 -10.07
N CYS A 476 -10.87 -12.81 -10.04
CA CYS A 476 -11.36 -12.03 -8.90
C CYS A 476 -12.87 -11.83 -9.05
N ARG A 477 -13.65 -12.67 -8.38
CA ARG A 477 -15.09 -12.47 -8.18
C ARG A 477 -15.33 -12.23 -6.70
N SER A 478 -15.83 -11.04 -6.36
CA SER A 478 -16.33 -10.82 -5.01
C SER A 478 -17.58 -11.69 -4.82
N THR A 479 -17.59 -12.51 -3.77
CA THR A 479 -18.70 -13.44 -3.46
C THR A 479 -19.85 -12.76 -2.72
N PHE A 480 -20.06 -11.46 -2.94
CA PHE A 480 -21.10 -10.69 -2.25
C PHE A 480 -22.50 -10.99 -2.80
#